data_AF-A0A971JF69-F1
#
_entry.id   AF-A0A971JF69-F1
#
_cell.length_a   1.000
_cell.length_b   1.000
_cell.length_c   1.000
_cell.angle_alpha   90.00
_cell.angle_beta   90.00
_cell.angle_gamma   90.00
#
_symmetry.space_group_name_H-M   'P 1'
#
loop_
_entity.id
_entity.type
_entity.pdbx_description
1 polymer ?
#
loop_
_entity_poly.entity_id
_entity_poly.type
_entity_poly.pdbx_seq_one_letter_code
_entity_poly.pdbx_strand_id
1 'polypeptide(L)'
;MIINKYPYSKELMLSAIYDALDSLGMPILSANRERGTVVIIPPQSSSRIRIAVNEGGGIAEVAVIPEGGDTIELCGVIADEISSVIKKS
;
A
#
# COMPACT_ATOMS: atom_id res chain seq x y z
N MET A 1 10.93 -5.41 -1.72
CA MET A 1 10.29 -4.27 -1.03
C MET A 1 10.38 -3.06 -1.94
N ILE A 2 9.28 -2.34 -2.10
CA ILE A 2 9.20 -1.11 -2.89
C ILE A 2 8.90 0.05 -1.95
N ILE A 3 9.61 1.16 -2.07
CA ILE A 3 9.43 2.35 -1.24
C ILE A 3 9.26 3.57 -2.14
N ASN A 4 8.15 4.27 -2.01
CA ASN A 4 7.85 5.51 -2.71
C ASN A 4 7.59 6.64 -1.71
N LYS A 5 7.98 7.86 -2.07
CA LYS A 5 7.75 9.07 -1.27
C LYS A 5 6.78 9.99 -1.99
N TYR A 6 5.81 10.51 -1.25
CA TYR A 6 4.78 11.38 -1.79
C TYR A 6 4.63 12.64 -0.93
N PRO A 7 4.42 13.81 -1.56
CA PRO A 7 4.23 15.08 -0.85
C PRO A 7 2.80 15.23 -0.33
N TYR A 8 2.29 14.19 0.35
CA TYR A 8 0.94 14.13 0.90
C TYR A 8 0.96 13.67 2.34
N SER A 9 -0.11 13.98 3.07
CA SER A 9 -0.28 13.51 4.45
C SER A 9 -0.50 12.00 4.48
N LYS A 10 -0.18 11.38 5.63
CA LYS A 10 -0.46 9.98 5.91
C LYS A 10 -1.92 9.62 5.69
N GLU A 11 -2.84 10.52 6.07
CA GLU A 11 -4.28 10.27 5.93
C GLU A 11 -4.71 10.16 4.47
N LEU A 12 -4.24 11.08 3.62
CA LEU A 12 -4.53 11.03 2.18
C LEU A 12 -3.92 9.77 1.56
N MET A 13 -2.69 9.44 1.93
CA MET A 13 -2.02 8.24 1.44
C MET A 13 -2.73 6.96 1.85
N LEU A 14 -3.23 6.88 3.09
CA LEU A 14 -4.01 5.72 3.52
C LEU A 14 -5.32 5.60 2.75
N SER A 15 -6.02 6.71 2.50
CA SER A 15 -7.22 6.69 1.64
C SER A 15 -6.89 6.20 0.22
N ALA A 16 -5.83 6.75 -0.40
CA ALA A 16 -5.40 6.32 -1.74
C ALA A 16 -4.98 4.84 -1.79
N ILE A 17 -4.38 4.31 -0.71
CA ILE A 17 -4.08 2.88 -0.58
C ILE A 17 -5.35 2.06 -0.53
N TYR A 18 -6.37 2.48 0.23
CA TYR A 18 -7.65 1.76 0.27
C TYR A 18 -8.32 1.74 -1.11
N ASP A 19 -8.35 2.86 -1.81
CA ASP A 19 -8.92 2.95 -3.15
C ASP A 19 -8.14 2.10 -4.17
N ALA A 20 -6.81 2.09 -4.09
CA ALA A 20 -5.97 1.26 -4.95
C ALA A 20 -6.20 -0.24 -4.69
N LEU A 21 -6.34 -0.64 -3.43
CA LEU A 21 -6.62 -2.03 -3.08
C LEU A 21 -8.02 -2.46 -3.53
N ASP A 22 -9.02 -1.59 -3.39
CA ASP A 22 -10.38 -1.84 -3.88
C ASP A 22 -10.42 -1.98 -5.41
N SER A 23 -9.74 -1.07 -6.14
CA SER A 23 -9.54 -1.12 -7.59
C SER A 23 -8.93 -2.44 -8.07
N LEU A 24 -7.96 -2.97 -7.30
CA LEU A 24 -7.29 -4.24 -7.58
C LEU A 24 -8.06 -5.47 -7.08
N GLY A 25 -9.19 -5.31 -6.37
CA GLY A 25 -9.91 -6.40 -5.74
C GLY A 25 -9.09 -7.12 -4.66
N MET A 26 -8.19 -6.41 -3.98
CA MET A 26 -7.29 -6.95 -2.96
C MET A 26 -7.92 -6.86 -1.57
N PRO A 27 -8.32 -7.98 -0.94
CA PRO A 27 -8.98 -7.94 0.35
C PRO A 27 -8.01 -7.54 1.46
N ILE A 28 -8.46 -6.62 2.31
CA ILE A 28 -7.72 -6.18 3.49
C ILE A 28 -7.91 -7.20 4.61
N LEU A 29 -6.81 -7.80 5.06
CA LEU A 29 -6.78 -8.70 6.21
C LEU A 29 -6.84 -7.91 7.53
N SER A 30 -6.05 -6.84 7.62
CA SER A 30 -5.94 -6.00 8.80
C SER A 30 -5.47 -4.62 8.42
N ALA A 31 -5.99 -3.59 9.09
CA ALA A 31 -5.52 -2.22 8.93
C ALA A 31 -5.44 -1.53 10.28
N ASN A 32 -4.39 -0.75 10.49
CA ASN A 32 -4.21 0.13 11.62
C ASN A 32 -3.86 1.52 11.08
N ARG A 33 -4.87 2.38 11.00
CA ARG A 33 -4.77 3.73 10.47
C ARG A 33 -3.82 4.59 11.31
N GLU A 34 -3.88 4.47 12.64
CA GLU A 34 -3.01 5.19 13.58
C GLU A 34 -1.54 4.83 13.39
N ARG A 35 -1.21 3.56 13.16
CA ARG A 35 0.14 3.08 12.87
C ARG A 35 0.53 3.18 11.40
N GLY A 36 -0.42 3.50 10.52
CA GLY A 36 -0.18 3.60 9.08
C GLY A 36 0.09 2.26 8.43
N THR A 37 -0.44 1.16 8.95
CA THR A 37 -0.14 -0.18 8.42
C THR A 37 -1.39 -0.84 7.88
N VAL A 38 -1.29 -1.42 6.68
CA VAL A 38 -2.32 -2.24 6.04
C VAL A 38 -1.70 -3.58 5.67
N VAL A 39 -2.41 -4.67 5.91
CA VAL A 39 -1.98 -6.03 5.56
C VAL A 39 -3.06 -6.65 4.70
N ILE A 40 -2.65 -7.25 3.58
CA ILE A 40 -3.52 -7.93 2.64
C ILE A 40 -3.05 -9.38 2.44
N ILE A 41 -3.96 -10.22 1.97
CA ILE A 41 -3.64 -11.53 1.38
C ILE A 41 -4.21 -11.51 -0.03
N PRO A 42 -3.36 -11.42 -1.08
CA PRO A 42 -3.84 -11.43 -2.45
C PRO A 42 -4.59 -12.73 -2.78
N PRO A 43 -5.67 -12.71 -3.58
CA PRO A 43 -6.44 -13.92 -3.88
C PRO A 43 -5.63 -15.03 -4.56
N GLN A 44 -4.60 -14.66 -5.32
CA GLN A 44 -3.70 -15.58 -6.02
C GLN A 44 -2.46 -16.03 -5.22
N SER A 45 -2.35 -15.65 -3.94
CA SER A 45 -1.20 -15.99 -3.09
C SER A 45 -1.64 -16.38 -1.68
N SER A 46 -0.91 -17.31 -1.07
CA SER A 46 -1.06 -17.61 0.37
C SER A 46 -0.26 -16.67 1.27
N SER A 47 0.61 -15.85 0.68
CA SER A 47 1.51 -14.97 1.41
C SER A 47 0.95 -13.57 1.55
N ARG A 48 1.34 -12.91 2.64
CA ARG A 48 0.88 -11.57 2.98
C ARG A 48 1.70 -10.51 2.28
N ILE A 49 1.06 -9.38 2.03
CA ILE A 49 1.76 -8.13 1.69
C ILE A 49 1.41 -7.11 2.77
N ARG A 50 2.44 -6.49 3.33
CA ARG A 50 2.30 -5.40 4.30
C ARG A 50 2.63 -4.08 3.63
N ILE A 51 1.71 -3.13 3.75
CA ILE A 51 1.85 -1.76 3.31
C ILE A 51 2.01 -0.89 4.56
N ALA A 52 3.08 -0.10 4.63
CA ALA A 52 3.35 0.80 5.73
C ALA A 52 3.47 2.23 5.22
N VAL A 53 2.86 3.17 5.95
CA VAL A 53 2.84 4.60 5.68
C VAL A 53 3.42 5.32 6.89
N ASN A 54 4.61 5.88 6.69
CA ASN A 54 5.25 6.77 7.65
C ASN A 54 5.16 8.19 7.11
N GLU A 55 4.96 9.18 7.98
CA GLU A 55 4.99 10.59 7.59
C GLU A 55 6.01 11.33 8.43
N GLY A 56 6.82 12.16 7.78
CA GLY A 56 7.76 13.05 8.43
C GLY A 56 7.99 14.28 7.56
N GLY A 57 7.84 15.48 8.15
CA GLY A 57 8.08 16.74 7.45
C GLY A 57 7.15 16.98 6.24
N GLY A 58 5.89 16.52 6.31
CA GLY A 58 4.90 16.68 5.24
C GLY A 58 5.11 15.76 4.03
N ILE A 59 6.02 14.79 4.14
CA ILE A 59 6.27 13.76 3.13
C ILE A 59 5.88 12.42 3.73
N ALA A 60 4.99 11.71 3.03
CA ALA A 60 4.64 10.34 3.35
C ALA A 60 5.54 9.36 2.58
N GLU A 61 6.14 8.43 3.30
CA GLU A 61 6.86 7.27 2.76
C GLU A 61 5.94 6.05 2.82
N VAL A 62 5.66 5.47 1.65
CA VAL A 62 4.88 4.24 1.52
C VAL A 62 5.81 3.09 1.16
N ALA A 63 5.84 2.06 2.01
CA ALA A 63 6.58 0.84 1.79
C ALA A 63 5.61 -0.32 1.51
N VAL A 64 5.77 -1.01 0.38
CA VAL A 64 5.07 -2.24 0.02
C VAL A 64 6.03 -3.41 0.19
N ILE A 65 5.72 -4.27 1.16
CA ILE A 65 6.64 -5.27 1.72
C ILE A 65 6.03 -6.66 1.53
N PRO A 66 6.64 -7.52 0.70
CA PRO A 66 6.23 -8.91 0.58
C PRO A 66 6.63 -9.68 1.85
N GLU A 67 5.73 -10.48 2.40
CA GLU A 67 6.03 -11.43 3.48
C GLU A 67 6.21 -12.87 2.94
N GLY A 68 6.23 -13.04 1.62
CA GLY A 68 6.54 -14.31 0.93
C GLY A 68 7.03 -14.08 -0.51
N GLY A 69 7.81 -15.04 -1.04
CA GLY A 69 8.51 -14.89 -2.32
C GLY A 69 7.61 -14.79 -3.56
N ASP A 70 6.41 -15.37 -3.50
CA ASP A 70 5.39 -15.36 -4.54
C ASP A 70 4.64 -14.02 -4.66
N THR A 71 4.88 -13.06 -3.75
CA THR A 71 4.19 -11.75 -3.73
C THR A 71 5.02 -10.60 -4.28
N ILE A 72 6.25 -10.84 -4.73
CA ILE A 72 7.17 -9.79 -5.18
C ILE A 72 6.61 -9.03 -6.39
N GLU A 73 6.09 -9.74 -7.39
CA GLU A 73 5.50 -9.12 -8.59
C GLU A 73 4.25 -8.30 -8.24
N LEU A 74 3.43 -8.81 -7.32
CA LEU A 74 2.21 -8.11 -6.85
C LEU A 74 2.53 -6.83 -6.10
N CYS A 75 3.66 -6.76 -5.40
CA CYS A 75 4.09 -5.52 -4.77
C CYS A 75 4.29 -4.40 -5.81
N GLY A 76 4.80 -4.73 -7.00
CA GLY A 76 4.95 -3.79 -8.12
C GLY A 76 3.60 -3.26 -8.59
N VAL A 77 2.67 -4.17 -8.86
CA VAL A 77 1.29 -3.83 -9.29
C VAL A 77 0.60 -2.91 -8.27
N ILE A 78 0.72 -3.22 -6.97
CA ILE A 78 0.13 -2.40 -5.91
C ILE A 78 0.77 -1.01 -5.86
N ALA A 79 2.10 -0.92 -5.95
CA ALA A 79 2.80 0.36 -5.92
C ALA A 79 2.45 1.25 -7.13
N ASP A 80 2.29 0.65 -8.31
CA ASP A 80 1.88 1.34 -9.53
C ASP A 80 0.43 1.83 -9.42
N GLU A 81 -0.48 1.02 -8.89
CA GLU A 81 -1.88 1.44 -8.71
C GLU A 81 -2.02 2.55 -7.67
N ILE A 82 -1.30 2.47 -6.53
CA ILE A 82 -1.25 3.57 -5.55
C ILE A 82 -0.80 4.87 -6.24
N SER A 83 0.23 4.80 -7.07
CA SER A 83 0.73 5.96 -7.83
C SER A 83 -0.29 6.47 -8.84
N SER A 84 -1.09 5.59 -9.44
CA SER A 84 -2.16 5.91 -10.39
C SER A 84 -3.32 6.65 -9.71
N VAL A 85 -3.78 6.17 -8.55
CA VAL A 85 -4.85 6.80 -7.77
C VAL A 85 -4.46 8.22 -7.33
N ILE A 86 -3.23 8.38 -6.85
CA ILE A 86 -2.72 9.68 -6.38
C ILE A 86 -2.60 10.70 -7.51
N LYS A 87 -2.26 10.29 -8.74
CA LYS A 87 -2.22 11.19 -9.89
C LYS A 87 -3.61 11.68 -10.33
N LYS A 88 -4.66 10.97 -9.93
CA LYS A 88 -6.06 11.30 -10.25
C LYS A 88 -6.76 12.10 -9.14
N SER A 89 -6.15 12.20 -7.96
CA SER A 89 -6.69 12.88 -6.77
C SER A 89 -6.18 14.32 -6.69
#